data_AF-Q0CIM2-F1
#
_entry.id   AF-Q0CIM2-F1
#
_cell.length_a   1.000
_cell.length_b   1.000
_cell.length_c   1.000
_cell.angle_alpha   90.00
_cell.angle_beta   90.00
_cell.angle_gamma   90.00
#
_symmetry.space_group_name_H-M   'P 1'
#
loop_
_entity.id
_entity.type
_entity.pdbx_description
1 polymer ?
#
loop_
_entity_poly.entity_id
_entity_poly.type
_entity_poly.pdbx_seq_one_letter_code
_entity_poly.pdbx_strand_id
1 'polypeptide(L)'
;MIRPLVIFSCILVFLGLLGALSTRETVQGVFRNSWGSSDSTHQSKFPGFTIYERDDLPSTFSDACVAALTATIDCDLTVFRFGEPAYHGTLGNETLTDMVCEQSCGKSLANWFNTAEKNCDGSTLFDHPVTIPGGNMWTGWNETCYKDPQTGQYCNDIISTFTRVARVELMPKEEMCSYCYKTKLQMMQSSPYSYYNKVFQHNLEVVMRNCDFITSTTIPEDLALTASEDDPLCVSGKTYTTKEGDTCTSIALEYSVSSAALYMGNQDLIRDCQQVVVGKVLCIPLSCEHTYVLQPDDTCFSIERANGFPLFDLRVKKIITLRQLNPWINAYCTNLQSTAWAFGRVLCLSHQAGVLTETDVVATSHNPWGTESDGYGKWMVDPSRDATLAEGTTKECWKWHTALEGESCAQICLRHKITSTLFLAANPSLDPANCTASLTPGVTYCTAPLHGWNYTAEG
;
A
#
# COMPACT_ATOMS: atom_id res chain seq x y z
N MET A 1 -20.31 -68.58 27.05
CA MET A 1 -21.04 -67.89 28.14
C MET A 1 -21.74 -66.69 27.50
N ILE A 2 -22.96 -66.88 26.99
CA ILE A 2 -24.26 -66.51 27.58
C ILE A 2 -24.53 -64.98 27.60
N ARG A 3 -25.46 -64.62 26.70
CA ARG A 3 -26.31 -63.43 26.41
C ARG A 3 -26.91 -62.66 27.62
N PRO A 4 -27.60 -61.49 27.48
CA PRO A 4 -28.54 -61.06 26.39
C PRO A 4 -28.39 -59.59 25.90
N LEU A 5 -28.91 -59.08 24.75
CA LEU A 5 -30.18 -59.13 24.00
C LEU A 5 -31.30 -58.20 24.55
N VAL A 6 -31.61 -57.10 23.84
CA VAL A 6 -32.92 -56.37 23.65
C VAL A 6 -32.62 -55.22 22.64
N ILE A 7 -33.00 -55.24 21.34
CA ILE A 7 -34.29 -54.98 20.65
C ILE A 7 -34.85 -53.55 20.86
N PHE A 8 -34.90 -52.72 19.80
CA PHE A 8 -36.17 -52.17 19.25
C PHE A 8 -35.95 -51.39 17.94
N SER A 9 -36.72 -51.78 16.92
CA SER A 9 -36.92 -51.16 15.61
C SER A 9 -38.05 -50.11 15.63
N CYS A 10 -38.09 -49.23 14.62
CA CYS A 10 -39.25 -48.69 13.87
C CYS A 10 -38.76 -47.42 13.12
N ILE A 11 -38.64 -47.29 11.79
CA ILE A 11 -39.49 -47.53 10.61
C ILE A 11 -40.88 -46.84 10.65
N LEU A 12 -41.16 -46.13 9.54
CA LEU A 12 -42.44 -45.68 8.96
C LEU A 12 -42.95 -44.29 9.40
N VAL A 13 -43.51 -43.42 8.54
CA VAL A 13 -43.67 -43.29 7.08
C VAL A 13 -44.49 -42.00 6.85
N PHE A 14 -44.17 -41.29 5.78
CA PHE A 14 -44.99 -40.41 4.92
C PHE A 14 -46.31 -39.71 5.37
N LEU A 15 -46.46 -38.56 4.70
CA LEU A 15 -47.66 -37.98 4.06
C LEU A 15 -48.45 -36.88 4.79
N GLY A 16 -48.56 -35.73 4.11
CA GLY A 16 -49.73 -34.85 4.15
C GLY A 16 -49.43 -33.36 4.35
N LEU A 17 -48.86 -32.64 3.37
CA LEU A 17 -49.59 -31.79 2.38
C LEU A 17 -50.37 -30.60 2.96
N LEU A 18 -49.82 -29.39 2.78
CA LEU A 18 -50.38 -28.25 2.00
C LEU A 18 -49.99 -26.89 2.61
N GLY A 19 -49.27 -26.07 1.83
CA GLY A 19 -49.17 -24.63 2.10
C GLY A 19 -47.97 -23.91 1.48
N ALA A 20 -48.20 -23.32 0.30
CA ALA A 20 -47.50 -22.17 -0.29
C ALA A 20 -46.11 -22.34 -0.96
N LEU A 21 -46.15 -22.23 -2.29
CA LEU A 21 -45.07 -21.81 -3.18
C LEU A 21 -44.71 -20.32 -2.99
N SER A 22 -43.42 -20.02 -3.16
CA SER A 22 -42.82 -18.82 -3.77
C SER A 22 -43.23 -17.42 -3.25
N THR A 23 -42.31 -16.73 -2.57
CA THR A 23 -41.89 -15.33 -2.83
C THR A 23 -40.84 -14.86 -1.80
N ARG A 24 -39.81 -14.12 -2.27
CA ARG A 24 -38.91 -13.10 -1.63
C ARG A 24 -38.52 -13.28 -0.15
N GLU A 25 -37.23 -13.26 0.23
CA GLU A 25 -36.51 -11.99 0.46
C GLU A 25 -34.98 -12.17 0.39
N THR A 26 -34.37 -11.33 -0.43
CA THR A 26 -32.95 -11.00 -0.49
C THR A 26 -32.60 -10.04 0.66
N VAL A 27 -31.48 -10.23 1.36
CA VAL A 27 -30.87 -9.14 2.15
C VAL A 27 -29.64 -8.63 1.40
N GLN A 28 -29.87 -7.51 0.70
CA GLN A 28 -28.87 -6.55 0.23
C GLN A 28 -28.63 -5.48 1.31
N GLY A 29 -27.44 -4.87 1.30
CA GLY A 29 -27.09 -3.60 1.95
C GLY A 29 -25.84 -3.74 2.82
N VAL A 30 -24.74 -3.01 2.60
CA VAL A 30 -24.69 -1.55 2.38
C VAL A 30 -23.68 -1.18 1.28
N PHE A 31 -24.17 -1.05 0.05
CA PHE A 31 -23.65 -0.11 -0.94
C PHE A 31 -24.82 0.80 -1.25
N ARG A 32 -24.65 2.11 -1.05
CA ARG A 32 -25.73 3.07 -1.21
C ARG A 32 -25.82 3.49 -2.68
N ASN A 33 -26.45 2.64 -3.49
CA ASN A 33 -26.91 3.03 -4.82
C ASN A 33 -28.04 4.05 -4.68
N SER A 34 -27.73 5.32 -4.93
CA SER A 34 -28.75 6.35 -5.14
C SER A 34 -29.35 6.18 -6.54
N TRP A 35 -30.38 5.34 -6.66
CA TRP A 35 -31.32 5.41 -7.77
C TRP A 35 -32.28 6.57 -7.51
N GLY A 36 -31.85 7.78 -7.88
CA GLY A 36 -32.76 8.89 -8.09
C GLY A 36 -33.50 8.68 -9.41
N SER A 37 -34.83 8.82 -9.35
CA SER A 37 -35.79 8.90 -10.46
C SER A 37 -35.19 9.12 -11.85
N SER A 38 -35.53 8.23 -12.79
CA SER A 38 -35.32 8.42 -14.22
C SER A 38 -35.97 9.73 -14.69
N ASP A 39 -35.16 10.78 -14.86
CA ASP A 39 -35.48 11.82 -15.82
C ASP A 39 -34.88 11.40 -17.15
N SER A 40 -35.72 11.35 -18.18
CA SER A 40 -35.41 10.76 -19.48
C SER A 40 -34.53 11.70 -20.30
N THR A 41 -33.24 11.81 -19.99
CA THR A 41 -32.18 12.25 -20.92
C THR A 41 -30.81 11.73 -20.43
N HIS A 42 -30.11 10.95 -21.26
CA HIS A 42 -28.77 10.34 -21.07
C HIS A 42 -28.65 9.10 -20.17
N GLN A 43 -28.77 7.91 -20.78
CA GLN A 43 -28.39 6.63 -20.18
C GLN A 43 -26.85 6.51 -20.20
N SER A 44 -26.19 6.55 -19.02
CA SER A 44 -24.75 6.32 -18.90
C SER A 44 -24.41 4.86 -19.25
N LYS A 45 -23.41 4.65 -20.11
CA LYS A 45 -22.97 3.32 -20.58
C LYS A 45 -22.11 2.58 -19.56
N PHE A 46 -21.66 3.28 -18.51
CA PHE A 46 -20.82 2.74 -17.44
C PHE A 46 -21.51 2.89 -16.09
N PRO A 47 -21.28 1.97 -15.13
CA PRO A 47 -21.68 2.19 -13.74
C PRO A 47 -20.92 3.37 -13.09
N GLY A 48 -19.78 3.77 -13.67
CA GLY A 48 -18.92 4.84 -13.19
C GLY A 48 -18.20 4.49 -11.89
N PHE A 49 -17.37 5.42 -11.41
CA PHE A 49 -16.66 5.31 -10.14
C PHE A 49 -16.43 6.68 -9.48
N THR A 50 -16.15 6.69 -8.19
CA THR A 50 -15.74 7.85 -7.41
C THR A 50 -14.25 7.74 -7.07
N ILE A 51 -13.57 8.88 -6.93
CA ILE A 51 -12.16 8.90 -6.43
C ILE A 51 -12.15 8.90 -4.91
N TYR A 52 -13.01 9.73 -4.31
CA TYR A 52 -13.10 9.94 -2.88
C TYR A 52 -14.50 9.57 -2.40
N GLU A 53 -14.58 8.97 -1.22
CA GLU A 53 -15.83 8.88 -0.48
C GLU A 53 -15.95 10.06 0.48
N ARG A 54 -17.19 10.46 0.80
CA ARG A 54 -17.43 11.61 1.68
C ARG A 54 -16.77 11.43 3.06
N ASP A 55 -16.73 10.20 3.56
CA ASP A 55 -16.18 9.88 4.88
C ASP A 55 -14.64 9.95 4.91
N ASP A 56 -13.98 9.97 3.74
CA ASP A 56 -12.52 10.10 3.61
C ASP A 56 -12.05 11.57 3.59
N LEU A 57 -12.99 12.52 3.51
CA LEU A 57 -12.68 13.95 3.33
C LEU A 57 -12.76 14.72 4.67
N PRO A 58 -11.82 15.64 4.94
CA PRO A 58 -11.85 16.49 6.13
C PRO A 58 -13.14 17.28 6.23
N SER A 59 -13.69 17.40 7.44
CA SER A 59 -14.85 18.24 7.73
C SER A 59 -14.61 19.74 7.51
N THR A 60 -13.34 20.14 7.31
CA THR A 60 -12.95 21.51 6.97
C THR A 60 -13.17 21.86 5.50
N PHE A 61 -13.39 20.87 4.63
CA PHE A 61 -13.68 21.14 3.22
C PHE A 61 -15.09 21.71 3.05
N SER A 62 -15.25 22.61 2.09
CA SER A 62 -16.57 23.17 1.76
C SER A 62 -17.49 22.09 1.18
N ASP A 63 -18.80 22.21 1.39
CA ASP A 63 -19.78 21.31 0.79
C ASP A 63 -19.66 21.24 -0.74
N ALA A 64 -19.31 22.37 -1.38
CA ALA A 64 -19.07 22.43 -2.81
C ALA A 64 -17.83 21.63 -3.22
N CYS A 65 -16.75 21.69 -2.44
CA CYS A 65 -15.56 20.87 -2.68
C CYS A 65 -15.85 19.38 -2.47
N VAL A 66 -16.52 19.02 -1.37
CA VAL A 66 -16.90 17.62 -1.09
C VAL A 66 -17.80 17.09 -2.21
N ALA A 67 -18.78 17.86 -2.68
CA ALA A 67 -19.64 17.48 -3.80
C ALA A 67 -18.86 17.28 -5.11
N ALA A 68 -17.85 18.12 -5.36
CA ALA A 68 -16.99 17.99 -6.53
C ALA A 68 -16.12 16.72 -6.48
N LEU A 69 -15.45 16.47 -5.35
CA LEU A 69 -14.55 15.33 -5.18
C LEU A 69 -15.28 13.98 -5.16
N THR A 70 -16.51 13.96 -4.65
CA THR A 70 -17.36 12.75 -4.56
C THR A 70 -18.25 12.55 -5.79
N ALA A 71 -18.10 13.37 -6.84
CA ALA A 71 -18.85 13.22 -8.08
C ALA A 71 -18.45 11.94 -8.82
N THR A 72 -19.45 11.23 -9.36
CA THR A 72 -19.24 10.03 -10.18
C THR A 72 -18.58 10.39 -11.51
N ILE A 73 -17.54 9.65 -11.87
CA ILE A 73 -16.87 9.68 -13.17
C ILE A 73 -17.44 8.54 -14.02
N ASP A 74 -18.11 8.90 -15.12
CA ASP A 74 -18.78 7.98 -16.06
C ASP A 74 -17.79 7.38 -17.05
N CYS A 75 -16.87 6.56 -16.54
CA CYS A 75 -15.83 5.89 -17.32
C CYS A 75 -15.77 4.39 -17.03
N ASP A 76 -15.14 3.64 -17.94
CA ASP A 76 -14.68 2.28 -17.65
C ASP A 76 -13.67 2.30 -16.49
N LEU A 77 -13.72 1.29 -15.62
CA LEU A 77 -12.85 1.18 -14.43
C LEU A 77 -11.36 1.11 -14.76
N THR A 78 -10.98 0.79 -16.00
CA THR A 78 -9.58 0.84 -16.46
C THR A 78 -9.00 2.24 -16.29
N VAL A 79 -9.80 3.30 -16.49
CA VAL A 79 -9.38 4.69 -16.33
C VAL A 79 -8.93 4.99 -14.90
N PHE A 80 -9.52 4.33 -13.89
CA PHE A 80 -9.12 4.50 -12.49
C PHE A 80 -7.62 4.21 -12.28
N ARG A 81 -7.05 3.30 -13.08
CA ARG A 81 -5.62 2.95 -13.03
C ARG A 81 -4.69 4.03 -13.57
N PHE A 82 -5.23 5.06 -14.21
CA PHE A 82 -4.47 6.22 -14.65
C PHE A 82 -4.32 7.27 -13.55
N GLY A 83 -4.75 6.98 -12.32
CA GLY A 83 -4.63 7.89 -11.17
C GLY A 83 -3.19 8.15 -10.71
N GLU A 84 -2.21 7.38 -11.19
CA GLU A 84 -0.79 7.58 -10.95
C GLU A 84 -0.08 8.04 -12.24
N PRO A 85 0.92 8.94 -12.15
CA PRO A 85 1.68 9.35 -13.33
C PRO A 85 2.47 8.18 -13.92
N ALA A 86 2.17 7.83 -15.17
CA ALA A 86 2.88 6.79 -15.90
C ALA A 86 2.95 7.10 -17.40
N TYR A 87 3.83 6.42 -18.12
CA TYR A 87 3.77 6.45 -19.58
C TYR A 87 2.60 5.57 -20.05
N HIS A 88 1.57 6.19 -20.63
CA HIS A 88 0.40 5.48 -21.12
C HIS A 88 0.60 4.99 -22.56
N GLY A 89 0.84 3.69 -22.73
CA GLY A 89 1.02 3.03 -24.03
C GLY A 89 -0.28 2.43 -24.59
N THR A 90 -0.15 1.47 -25.51
CA THR A 90 -1.30 0.72 -26.04
C THR A 90 -1.94 -0.17 -24.97
N LEU A 91 -3.27 -0.34 -25.03
CA LEU A 91 -3.99 -1.30 -24.18
C LEU A 91 -3.98 -2.73 -24.75
N GLY A 92 -3.45 -2.92 -25.96
CA GLY A 92 -3.32 -4.23 -26.61
C GLY A 92 -4.63 -4.91 -27.00
N ASN A 93 -5.78 -4.23 -26.86
CA ASN A 93 -7.10 -4.76 -27.20
C ASN A 93 -8.01 -3.63 -27.71
N GLU A 94 -8.36 -3.68 -28.99
CA GLU A 94 -9.15 -2.64 -29.66
C GLU A 94 -10.52 -2.42 -29.01
N THR A 95 -11.24 -3.49 -28.65
CA THR A 95 -12.54 -3.39 -27.98
C THR A 95 -12.42 -2.69 -26.62
N LEU A 96 -11.37 -3.00 -25.85
CA LEU A 96 -11.10 -2.32 -24.59
C LEU A 96 -10.73 -0.85 -24.82
N THR A 97 -9.86 -0.57 -25.80
CA THR A 97 -9.49 0.80 -26.15
C THR A 97 -10.72 1.62 -26.54
N ASP A 98 -11.64 1.08 -27.33
CA ASP A 98 -12.88 1.78 -27.70
C ASP A 98 -13.81 2.04 -26.51
N MET A 99 -13.88 1.13 -25.53
CA MET A 99 -14.65 1.35 -24.30
C MET A 99 -14.01 2.43 -23.43
N VAL A 100 -12.70 2.36 -23.21
CA VAL A 100 -11.95 3.35 -22.43
C VAL A 100 -12.02 4.73 -23.09
N CYS A 101 -11.87 4.78 -24.40
CA CYS A 101 -11.78 6.01 -25.20
C CYS A 101 -13.13 6.58 -25.64
N GLU A 102 -14.21 6.17 -24.97
CA GLU A 102 -15.52 6.75 -25.23
C GLU A 102 -15.51 8.25 -24.90
N GLN A 103 -16.05 9.05 -25.81
CA GLN A 103 -16.02 10.51 -25.69
C GLN A 103 -16.83 11.04 -24.49
N SER A 104 -17.83 10.27 -24.04
CA SER A 104 -18.60 10.53 -22.81
C SER A 104 -17.70 10.46 -21.57
N CYS A 105 -16.83 9.45 -21.49
CA CYS A 105 -15.84 9.30 -20.41
C CYS A 105 -14.87 10.48 -20.36
N GLY A 106 -14.26 10.86 -21.49
CA GLY A 106 -13.35 12.01 -21.55
C GLY A 106 -14.02 13.33 -21.09
N LYS A 107 -15.31 13.53 -21.41
CA LYS A 107 -16.10 14.67 -20.91
C LYS A 107 -16.39 14.58 -19.42
N SER A 108 -16.69 13.39 -18.91
CA SER A 108 -16.95 13.17 -17.48
C SER A 108 -15.69 13.44 -16.63
N LEU A 109 -14.52 12.95 -17.06
CA LEU A 109 -13.22 13.26 -16.44
C LEU A 109 -12.92 14.76 -16.44
N ALA A 110 -13.04 15.40 -17.60
CA ALA A 110 -12.83 16.84 -17.71
C ALA A 110 -13.77 17.63 -16.78
N ASN A 111 -15.04 17.23 -16.71
CA ASN A 111 -16.00 17.87 -15.83
C ASN A 111 -15.66 17.67 -14.35
N TRP A 112 -15.30 16.45 -13.95
CA TRP A 112 -14.84 16.16 -12.59
C TRP A 112 -13.65 17.05 -12.21
N PHE A 113 -12.60 17.05 -13.05
CA PHE A 113 -11.37 17.78 -12.77
C PHE A 113 -11.60 19.29 -12.67
N ASN A 114 -12.25 19.89 -13.66
CA ASN A 114 -12.51 21.34 -13.68
C ASN A 114 -13.42 21.76 -12.51
N THR A 115 -14.35 20.90 -12.10
CA THR A 115 -15.22 21.18 -10.95
C THR A 115 -14.44 21.07 -9.63
N ALA A 116 -13.57 20.08 -9.49
CA ALA A 116 -12.70 19.94 -8.32
C ALA A 116 -11.72 21.11 -8.22
N GLU A 117 -10.99 21.45 -9.29
CA GLU A 117 -10.07 22.58 -9.34
C GLU A 117 -10.77 23.89 -8.92
N LYS A 118 -11.96 24.15 -9.46
CA LYS A 118 -12.72 25.37 -9.15
C LYS A 118 -13.19 25.46 -7.70
N ASN A 119 -13.67 24.35 -7.12
CA ASN A 119 -14.35 24.36 -5.82
C ASN A 119 -13.46 23.97 -4.64
N CYS A 120 -12.30 23.37 -4.91
CA CYS A 120 -11.33 22.90 -3.93
C CYS A 120 -9.99 23.64 -4.02
N ASP A 121 -9.97 24.85 -4.58
CA ASP A 121 -8.72 25.62 -4.75
C ASP A 121 -7.97 25.75 -3.42
N GLY A 122 -6.69 25.36 -3.42
CA GLY A 122 -5.83 25.30 -2.23
C GLY A 122 -6.11 24.14 -1.25
N SER A 123 -7.14 23.33 -1.45
CA SER A 123 -7.40 22.16 -0.60
C SER A 123 -6.41 21.03 -0.88
N THR A 124 -5.88 20.44 0.19
CA THR A 124 -4.87 19.39 0.13
C THR A 124 -5.27 18.15 0.90
N LEU A 125 -4.83 16.99 0.42
CA LEU A 125 -4.86 15.72 1.13
C LEU A 125 -3.45 15.13 1.07
N PHE A 126 -2.92 14.70 2.22
CA PHE A 126 -1.57 14.15 2.33
C PHE A 126 -0.50 15.06 1.69
N ASP A 127 -0.56 16.36 1.98
CA ASP A 127 0.36 17.40 1.46
C ASP A 127 0.35 17.60 -0.07
N HIS A 128 -0.69 17.10 -0.75
CA HIS A 128 -0.86 17.24 -2.18
C HIS A 128 -2.22 17.84 -2.56
N PRO A 129 -2.32 18.61 -3.66
CA PRO A 129 -3.60 19.04 -4.20
C PRO A 129 -4.56 17.87 -4.43
N VAL A 130 -5.80 18.02 -3.99
CA VAL A 130 -6.86 16.98 -4.12
C VAL A 130 -7.22 16.63 -5.57
N THR A 131 -6.75 17.43 -6.53
CA THR A 131 -7.00 17.22 -7.96
C THR A 131 -6.02 16.25 -8.62
N ILE A 132 -4.92 15.86 -7.97
CA ILE A 132 -3.87 15.03 -8.58
C ILE A 132 -4.41 13.73 -9.21
N PRO A 133 -5.15 12.86 -8.50
CA PRO A 133 -5.60 11.61 -9.10
C PRO A 133 -6.50 11.81 -10.33
N GLY A 134 -7.40 12.80 -10.29
CA GLY A 134 -8.26 13.11 -11.43
C GLY A 134 -7.52 13.77 -12.59
N GLY A 135 -6.53 14.62 -12.32
CA GLY A 135 -5.68 15.23 -13.34
C GLY A 135 -4.79 14.20 -14.05
N ASN A 136 -4.25 13.24 -13.29
CA ASN A 136 -3.51 12.10 -13.83
C ASN A 136 -4.42 11.26 -14.73
N MET A 137 -5.63 10.92 -14.25
CA MET A 137 -6.59 10.14 -15.06
C MET A 137 -7.00 10.85 -16.35
N TRP A 138 -7.29 12.15 -16.28
CA TRP A 138 -7.68 12.91 -17.45
C TRP A 138 -6.53 13.02 -18.46
N THR A 139 -5.31 13.27 -17.99
CA THR A 139 -4.09 13.28 -18.81
C THR A 139 -3.84 11.92 -19.43
N GLY A 140 -3.87 10.86 -18.63
CA GLY A 140 -3.69 9.48 -19.08
C GLY A 140 -4.73 9.03 -20.09
N TRP A 141 -5.99 9.47 -19.93
CA TRP A 141 -7.04 9.24 -20.92
C TRP A 141 -6.73 9.93 -22.25
N ASN A 142 -6.39 11.23 -22.24
CA ASN A 142 -6.02 11.97 -23.46
C ASN A 142 -4.82 11.29 -24.16
N GLU A 143 -3.84 10.90 -23.38
CA GLU A 143 -2.62 10.22 -23.81
C GLU A 143 -2.84 8.79 -24.30
N THR A 144 -3.97 8.17 -23.97
CA THR A 144 -4.35 6.82 -24.43
C THR A 144 -5.20 6.90 -25.69
N CYS A 145 -6.09 7.89 -25.78
CA CYS A 145 -7.25 7.89 -26.65
C CYS A 145 -7.15 8.77 -27.91
N TYR A 146 -6.01 9.40 -28.14
CA TYR A 146 -5.74 10.16 -29.35
C TYR A 146 -5.50 9.25 -30.56
N LYS A 147 -6.03 9.67 -31.71
CA LYS A 147 -6.00 8.93 -32.98
C LYS A 147 -5.22 9.72 -34.03
N ASP A 148 -4.60 9.01 -34.96
CA ASP A 148 -4.02 9.61 -36.15
C ASP A 148 -5.17 10.12 -37.05
N PRO A 149 -5.22 11.43 -37.39
CA PRO A 149 -6.30 12.01 -38.17
C PRO A 149 -6.37 11.46 -39.61
N GLN A 150 -5.28 10.88 -40.13
CA GLN A 150 -5.27 10.34 -41.49
C GLN A 150 -5.85 8.93 -41.56
N THR A 151 -5.45 8.06 -40.63
CA THR A 151 -5.85 6.65 -40.63
C THR A 151 -7.03 6.34 -39.72
N GLY A 152 -7.30 7.18 -38.73
CA GLY A 152 -8.30 6.93 -37.68
C GLY A 152 -7.86 5.87 -36.66
N GLN A 153 -6.62 5.38 -36.74
CA GLN A 153 -6.08 4.38 -35.79
C GLN A 153 -5.62 5.05 -34.49
N TYR A 154 -5.68 4.32 -33.38
CA TYR A 154 -5.13 4.80 -32.12
C TYR A 154 -3.62 4.97 -32.22
N CYS A 155 -3.13 6.13 -31.81
CA CYS A 155 -1.73 6.46 -31.99
C CYS A 155 -0.79 5.60 -31.15
N ASN A 156 -1.25 5.10 -30.01
CA ASN A 156 -0.46 4.17 -29.21
C ASN A 156 -0.29 2.80 -29.88
N ASP A 157 -1.27 2.37 -30.68
CA ASP A 157 -1.17 1.14 -31.47
C ASP A 157 -0.15 1.35 -32.61
N ILE A 158 -0.20 2.50 -33.29
CA ILE A 158 0.80 2.89 -34.30
C ILE A 158 2.21 2.92 -33.69
N ILE A 159 2.40 3.63 -32.57
CA ILE A 159 3.71 3.74 -31.90
C ILE A 159 4.21 2.37 -31.44
N SER A 160 3.34 1.45 -31.03
CA SER A 160 3.74 0.10 -30.62
C SER A 160 4.41 -0.71 -31.73
N THR A 161 4.20 -0.34 -33.00
CA THR A 161 4.81 -0.98 -34.17
C THR A 161 6.15 -0.37 -34.58
N PHE A 162 6.58 0.71 -33.94
CA PHE A 162 7.82 1.40 -34.30
C PHE A 162 9.06 0.56 -34.05
N THR A 163 10.11 0.90 -34.78
CA THR A 163 11.41 0.25 -34.68
C THR A 163 11.98 0.44 -33.28
N ARG A 164 12.22 -0.66 -32.56
CA ARG A 164 12.75 -0.63 -31.21
C ARG A 164 14.22 -0.20 -31.21
N VAL A 165 14.48 1.00 -30.70
CA VAL A 165 15.81 1.62 -30.64
C VAL A 165 16.21 1.97 -29.20
N ALA A 166 17.51 2.03 -28.94
CA ALA A 166 18.04 2.32 -27.59
C ALA A 166 17.92 3.81 -27.21
N ARG A 167 17.86 4.71 -28.19
CA ARG A 167 17.77 6.17 -28.00
C ARG A 167 17.08 6.80 -29.20
N VAL A 168 16.43 7.94 -28.99
CA VAL A 168 15.59 8.63 -29.98
C VAL A 168 16.36 9.03 -31.25
N GLU A 169 17.66 9.29 -31.17
CA GLU A 169 18.50 9.67 -32.33
C GLU A 169 18.67 8.54 -33.34
N LEU A 170 18.40 7.29 -32.93
CA LEU A 170 18.48 6.12 -33.81
C LEU A 170 17.12 5.78 -34.43
N MET A 171 16.05 6.47 -34.04
CA MET A 171 14.71 6.21 -34.55
C MET A 171 14.62 6.57 -36.04
N PRO A 172 13.97 5.74 -36.89
CA PRO A 172 13.68 6.10 -38.26
C PRO A 172 12.98 7.46 -38.35
N LYS A 173 13.39 8.29 -39.31
CA LYS A 173 12.89 9.67 -39.43
C LYS A 173 11.37 9.73 -39.61
N GLU A 174 10.79 8.77 -40.34
CA GLU A 174 9.35 8.70 -40.57
C GLU A 174 8.56 8.41 -39.28
N GLU A 175 9.07 7.51 -38.43
CA GLU A 175 8.48 7.20 -37.12
C GLU A 175 8.63 8.38 -36.15
N MET A 176 9.83 8.94 -36.06
CA MET A 176 10.15 10.10 -35.21
C MET A 176 9.29 11.32 -35.59
N CYS A 177 9.10 11.57 -36.88
CA CYS A 177 8.36 12.71 -37.38
C CYS A 177 6.87 12.43 -37.60
N SER A 178 6.39 11.23 -37.24
CA SER A 178 4.98 10.85 -37.33
C SER A 178 4.09 11.77 -36.50
N TYR A 179 2.83 11.90 -36.90
CA TYR A 179 1.83 12.65 -36.13
C TYR A 179 1.74 12.12 -34.69
N CYS A 180 1.67 10.79 -34.53
CA CYS A 180 1.46 10.15 -33.25
C CYS A 180 2.58 10.42 -32.26
N TYR A 181 3.84 10.27 -32.66
CA TYR A 181 4.96 10.46 -31.73
C TYR A 181 5.15 11.91 -31.32
N LYS A 182 5.04 12.84 -32.28
CA LYS A 182 5.11 14.29 -32.00
C LYS A 182 3.99 14.73 -31.05
N THR A 183 2.77 14.29 -31.33
CA THR A 183 1.60 14.63 -30.51
C THR A 183 1.69 14.03 -29.12
N LYS A 184 2.20 12.80 -28.97
CA LYS A 184 2.41 12.16 -27.67
C LYS A 184 3.33 12.99 -26.77
N LEU A 185 4.52 13.33 -27.27
CA LEU A 185 5.50 14.08 -26.50
C LEU A 185 5.01 15.50 -26.16
N GLN A 186 4.29 16.14 -27.09
CA GLN A 186 3.68 17.44 -26.84
C GLN A 186 2.57 17.36 -25.79
N MET A 187 1.71 16.34 -25.85
CA MET A 187 0.63 16.15 -24.90
C MET A 187 1.16 15.90 -23.49
N MET A 188 2.18 15.04 -23.36
CA MET A 188 2.90 14.85 -22.10
C MET A 188 3.45 16.19 -21.59
N GLN A 189 4.18 16.93 -22.43
CA GLN A 189 4.74 18.23 -22.03
C GLN A 189 3.67 19.25 -21.59
N SER A 190 2.46 19.18 -22.13
CA SER A 190 1.40 20.17 -21.87
C SER A 190 0.72 20.04 -20.50
N SER A 191 0.95 18.94 -19.78
CA SER A 191 0.26 18.66 -18.51
C SER A 191 1.24 18.39 -17.38
N PRO A 192 1.11 19.08 -16.22
CA PRO A 192 1.88 18.78 -15.02
C PRO A 192 1.48 17.43 -14.37
N TYR A 193 0.36 16.85 -14.80
CA TYR A 193 -0.12 15.53 -14.34
C TYR A 193 0.43 14.37 -15.19
N SER A 194 1.27 14.65 -16.18
CA SER A 194 1.86 13.61 -17.04
C SER A 194 3.15 13.04 -16.45
N TYR A 195 3.64 11.95 -17.05
CA TYR A 195 4.97 11.40 -16.74
C TYR A 195 6.13 12.11 -17.46
N TYR A 196 5.94 13.36 -17.90
CA TYR A 196 6.95 14.13 -18.62
C TYR A 196 8.15 14.48 -17.71
N ASN A 197 9.34 14.05 -18.12
CA ASN A 197 10.57 14.22 -17.35
C ASN A 197 11.76 14.50 -18.29
N LYS A 198 12.98 14.59 -17.75
CA LYS A 198 14.20 14.92 -18.52
C LYS A 198 14.44 14.00 -19.72
N VAL A 199 14.02 12.73 -19.67
CA VAL A 199 14.14 11.79 -20.80
C VAL A 199 13.19 12.18 -21.94
N PHE A 200 11.93 12.46 -21.63
CA PHE A 200 10.94 12.88 -22.63
C PHE A 200 11.17 14.30 -23.14
N GLN A 201 11.73 15.18 -22.29
CA GLN A 201 12.23 16.48 -22.69
C GLN A 201 13.30 16.37 -23.75
N HIS A 202 14.35 15.58 -23.49
CA HIS A 202 15.40 15.30 -24.47
C HIS A 202 14.81 14.73 -25.77
N ASN A 203 13.89 13.77 -25.68
CA ASN A 203 13.23 13.19 -26.87
C ASN A 203 12.48 14.26 -27.68
N LEU A 204 11.73 15.14 -27.02
CA LEU A 204 11.00 16.22 -27.68
C LEU A 204 11.94 17.22 -28.37
N GLU A 205 13.06 17.57 -27.74
CA GLU A 205 14.08 18.44 -28.34
C GLU A 205 14.76 17.81 -29.57
N VAL A 206 15.02 16.50 -29.56
CA VAL A 206 15.52 15.78 -30.75
C VAL A 206 14.49 15.82 -31.87
N VAL A 207 13.22 15.54 -31.55
CA VAL A 207 12.12 15.57 -32.53
C VAL A 207 11.99 16.96 -33.14
N MET A 208 11.98 18.02 -32.33
CA MET A 208 11.88 19.41 -32.80
C MET A 208 12.99 19.78 -33.79
N ARG A 209 14.23 19.34 -33.53
CA ARG A 209 15.38 19.61 -34.41
C ARG A 209 15.32 18.88 -35.75
N ASN A 210 14.57 17.77 -35.85
CA ASN A 210 14.61 16.89 -37.02
C ASN A 210 13.30 16.84 -37.83
N CYS A 211 12.19 17.36 -37.30
CA CYS A 211 10.83 17.09 -37.82
C CYS A 211 9.98 18.32 -38.15
N ASP A 212 10.58 19.49 -38.39
CA ASP A 212 9.87 20.76 -38.67
C ASP A 212 8.69 20.99 -37.71
N PHE A 213 8.96 20.78 -36.42
CA PHE A 213 7.99 20.79 -35.34
C PHE A 213 8.49 21.69 -34.22
N ILE A 214 7.66 22.63 -33.79
CA ILE A 214 8.02 23.60 -32.75
C ILE A 214 6.96 23.56 -31.65
N THR A 215 7.40 23.32 -30.41
CA THR A 215 6.57 23.37 -29.20
C THR A 215 7.45 23.75 -28.01
N SER A 216 6.84 23.97 -26.84
CA SER A 216 7.58 24.08 -25.58
C SER A 216 8.21 22.73 -25.20
N THR A 217 9.41 22.76 -24.63
CA THR A 217 10.06 21.59 -23.98
C THR A 217 10.20 21.77 -22.48
N THR A 218 9.68 22.87 -21.92
CA THR A 218 9.75 23.15 -20.49
C THR A 218 9.03 22.06 -19.71
N ILE A 219 9.70 21.49 -18.72
CA ILE A 219 9.08 20.56 -17.76
C ILE A 219 8.09 21.38 -16.91
N PRO A 220 6.80 21.01 -16.85
CA PRO A 220 5.83 21.69 -16.00
C PRO A 220 6.27 21.70 -14.53
N GLU A 221 5.82 22.70 -13.79
CA GLU A 221 6.11 22.82 -12.36
C GLU A 221 5.53 21.63 -11.58
N ASP A 222 6.23 21.22 -10.52
CA ASP A 222 5.80 20.09 -9.69
C ASP A 222 4.47 20.45 -8.99
N LEU A 223 3.56 19.49 -8.98
CA LEU A 223 2.28 19.59 -8.30
C LEU A 223 2.41 19.31 -6.80
N ALA A 224 3.56 18.81 -6.36
CA ALA A 224 3.91 18.79 -4.96
C ALA A 224 3.98 20.24 -4.45
N LEU A 225 3.14 20.56 -3.46
CA LEU A 225 3.37 21.77 -2.69
C LEU A 225 4.74 21.60 -2.05
N THR A 226 5.64 22.57 -2.29
CA THR A 226 6.87 22.68 -1.51
C THR A 226 6.43 22.78 -0.06
N ALA A 227 6.54 21.69 0.69
CA ALA A 227 6.42 21.73 2.13
C ALA A 227 7.35 22.85 2.61
N SER A 228 6.82 23.74 3.45
CA SER A 228 7.67 24.64 4.23
C SER A 228 8.81 23.78 4.79
N GLU A 229 10.06 24.14 4.50
CA GLU A 229 11.19 23.62 5.28
C GLU A 229 11.03 24.18 6.69
N ASP A 230 10.10 23.60 7.45
CA ASP A 230 10.06 23.82 8.89
C ASP A 230 11.40 23.33 9.42
N ASP A 231 12.11 24.22 10.12
CA ASP A 231 13.39 23.90 10.74
C ASP A 231 13.24 22.54 11.47
N PRO A 232 14.09 21.54 11.16
CA PRO A 232 13.93 20.20 11.71
C PRO A 232 13.90 20.29 13.24
N LEU A 233 12.74 19.95 13.83
CA LEU A 233 12.49 20.11 15.25
C LEU A 233 13.43 19.22 16.06
N CYS A 234 14.41 19.84 16.72
CA CYS A 234 15.30 19.12 17.62
C CYS A 234 14.82 19.20 19.07
N VAL A 235 13.97 18.23 19.46
CA VAL A 235 13.29 18.20 20.78
C VAL A 235 14.25 18.29 21.97
N SER A 236 15.46 17.72 21.86
CA SER A 236 16.46 17.78 22.93
C SER A 236 17.15 19.14 23.06
N GLY A 237 17.05 20.00 22.04
CA GLY A 237 17.86 21.22 21.87
C GLY A 237 19.36 20.95 21.70
N LYS A 238 19.79 19.69 21.59
CA LYS A 238 21.21 19.30 21.49
C LYS A 238 21.56 18.91 20.07
N THR A 239 22.62 19.50 19.56
CA THR A 239 23.16 19.16 18.24
C THR A 239 24.61 18.68 18.33
N TYR A 240 25.03 17.95 17.31
CA TYR A 240 26.40 17.46 17.16
C TYR A 240 26.88 17.69 15.73
N THR A 241 28.09 18.22 15.58
CA THR A 241 28.71 18.36 14.25
C THR A 241 29.63 17.19 13.99
N THR A 242 29.36 16.44 12.93
CA THR A 242 30.06 15.20 12.57
C THR A 242 31.52 15.45 12.18
N LYS A 243 32.39 14.53 12.61
CA LYS A 243 33.84 14.55 12.45
C LYS A 243 34.30 13.32 11.66
N GLU A 244 35.55 13.37 11.22
CA GLU A 244 36.16 12.24 10.52
C GLU A 244 36.19 10.99 11.40
N GLY A 245 35.72 9.86 10.87
CA GLY A 245 35.65 8.58 11.58
C GLY A 245 34.37 8.35 12.39
N ASP A 246 33.43 9.31 12.40
CA ASP A 246 32.16 9.14 13.10
C ASP A 246 31.25 8.08 12.48
N THR A 247 30.59 7.33 13.36
CA THR A 247 29.52 6.39 13.04
C THR A 247 28.30 6.70 13.91
N CYS A 248 27.11 6.24 13.54
CA CYS A 248 25.95 6.33 14.43
C CYS A 248 26.22 5.66 15.77
N THR A 249 27.01 4.59 15.79
CA THR A 249 27.35 3.88 17.04
C THR A 249 28.26 4.70 17.94
N SER A 250 29.30 5.34 17.41
CA SER A 250 30.23 6.16 18.23
C SER A 250 29.54 7.40 18.80
N ILE A 251 28.74 8.08 17.99
CA ILE A 251 27.97 9.26 18.43
C ILE A 251 26.92 8.83 19.46
N ALA A 252 26.20 7.73 19.21
CA ALA A 252 25.17 7.26 20.13
C ALA A 252 25.72 6.84 21.49
N LEU A 253 26.94 6.29 21.52
CA LEU A 253 27.66 6.00 22.77
C LEU A 253 28.05 7.27 23.53
N GLU A 254 28.56 8.28 22.85
CA GLU A 254 28.97 9.55 23.46
C GLU A 254 27.80 10.27 24.13
N TYR A 255 26.62 10.23 23.49
CA TYR A 255 25.42 10.95 23.95
C TYR A 255 24.42 10.09 24.72
N SER A 256 24.72 8.81 24.96
CA SER A 256 23.82 7.84 25.60
C SER A 256 22.44 7.81 24.93
N VAL A 257 22.39 7.69 23.60
CA VAL A 257 21.14 7.61 22.82
C VAL A 257 21.04 6.29 22.05
N SER A 258 19.87 5.96 21.52
CA SER A 258 19.75 4.87 20.53
C SER A 258 20.36 5.32 19.20
N SER A 259 21.19 4.48 18.59
CA SER A 259 21.76 4.76 17.27
C SER A 259 20.69 4.77 16.17
N ALA A 260 19.63 3.97 16.33
CA ALA A 260 18.49 3.97 15.43
C ALA A 260 17.68 5.27 15.55
N ALA A 261 17.46 5.77 16.78
CA ALA A 261 16.80 7.05 16.98
C ALA A 261 17.62 8.22 16.41
N LEU A 262 18.96 8.15 16.55
CA LEU A 262 19.86 9.13 15.93
C LEU A 262 19.75 9.11 14.40
N TYR A 263 19.73 7.93 13.78
CA TYR A 263 19.52 7.79 12.33
C TYR A 263 18.17 8.34 11.89
N MET A 264 17.08 7.87 12.52
CA MET A 264 15.71 8.23 12.13
C MET A 264 15.43 9.74 12.30
N GLY A 265 15.99 10.36 13.34
CA GLY A 265 15.89 11.81 13.54
C GLY A 265 16.74 12.66 12.59
N ASN A 266 17.57 12.03 11.74
CA ASN A 266 18.51 12.72 10.85
C ASN A 266 18.61 12.04 9.47
N GLN A 267 17.54 11.39 9.01
CA GLN A 267 17.57 10.53 7.81
C GLN A 267 17.99 11.26 6.52
N ASP A 268 17.72 12.56 6.41
CA ASP A 268 18.12 13.36 5.25
C ASP A 268 19.63 13.64 5.21
N LEU A 269 20.28 13.57 6.38
CA LEU A 269 21.71 13.87 6.57
C LEU A 269 22.56 12.60 6.65
N ILE A 270 22.02 11.52 7.22
CA ILE A 270 22.72 10.25 7.43
C ILE A 270 22.24 9.23 6.41
N ARG A 271 23.06 8.96 5.39
CA ARG A 271 22.79 7.93 4.39
C ARG A 271 23.28 6.54 4.79
N ASP A 272 24.35 6.50 5.60
CA ASP A 272 24.97 5.27 6.07
C ASP A 272 25.48 5.49 7.50
N CYS A 273 24.99 4.67 8.44
CA CYS A 273 25.40 4.74 9.84
C CYS A 273 26.82 4.26 10.11
N GLN A 274 27.46 3.57 9.16
CA GLN A 274 28.87 3.17 9.26
C GLN A 274 29.82 4.27 8.75
N GLN A 275 29.32 5.25 7.99
CA GLN A 275 30.14 6.29 7.36
C GLN A 275 29.38 7.62 7.32
N VAL A 276 29.44 8.37 8.42
CA VAL A 276 28.77 9.68 8.49
C VAL A 276 29.61 10.74 7.77
N VAL A 277 28.97 11.53 6.92
CA VAL A 277 29.63 12.63 6.19
C VAL A 277 30.05 13.72 7.17
N VAL A 278 31.30 14.18 7.07
CA VAL A 278 31.88 15.23 7.93
C VAL A 278 31.18 16.58 7.76
N GLY A 279 31.02 17.33 8.85
CA GLY A 279 30.49 18.69 8.84
C GLY A 279 28.97 18.80 8.78
N LYS A 280 28.24 17.70 9.02
CA LYS A 280 26.77 17.69 9.16
C LYS A 280 26.39 17.98 10.61
N VAL A 281 25.39 18.84 10.79
CA VAL A 281 24.83 19.15 12.11
C VAL A 281 23.65 18.21 12.36
N LEU A 282 23.85 17.23 13.22
CA LEU A 282 22.84 16.26 13.60
C LEU A 282 22.08 16.74 14.83
N CYS A 283 20.77 16.56 14.85
CA CYS A 283 19.99 16.62 16.09
C CYS A 283 20.26 15.35 16.92
N ILE A 284 20.68 15.54 18.17
CA ILE A 284 20.87 14.44 19.11
C ILE A 284 19.52 14.16 19.78
N PRO A 285 18.96 12.95 19.72
CA PRO A 285 17.70 12.63 20.39
C PRO A 285 17.85 12.67 21.93
N LEU A 286 16.73 12.55 22.64
CA LEU A 286 16.74 12.50 24.10
C LEU A 286 17.50 11.25 24.60
N SER A 287 18.37 11.44 25.59
CA SER A 287 19.23 10.38 26.11
C SER A 287 18.45 9.33 26.89
N CYS A 288 18.95 8.10 26.85
CA CYS A 288 18.52 6.99 27.68
C CYS A 288 19.44 6.91 28.91
N GLU A 289 18.87 6.76 30.10
CA GLU A 289 19.60 6.53 31.34
C GLU A 289 20.46 5.26 31.26
N HIS A 290 19.93 4.23 30.59
CA HIS A 290 20.64 2.99 30.32
C HIS A 290 20.65 2.67 28.83
N THR A 291 21.84 2.34 28.32
CA THR A 291 22.04 1.89 26.95
C THR A 291 22.77 0.55 26.91
N TYR A 292 22.66 -0.14 25.78
CA TYR A 292 23.33 -1.40 25.53
C TYR A 292 23.91 -1.43 24.13
N VAL A 293 25.16 -1.87 23.99
CA VAL A 293 25.80 -2.06 22.68
C VAL A 293 25.57 -3.48 22.21
N LEU A 294 24.83 -3.63 21.12
CA LEU A 294 24.49 -4.91 20.51
C LEU A 294 25.75 -5.71 20.13
N GLN A 295 25.92 -6.87 20.76
CA GLN A 295 27.01 -7.81 20.50
C GLN A 295 26.63 -8.79 19.38
N PRO A 296 27.63 -9.45 18.76
CA PRO A 296 27.37 -10.62 17.93
C PRO A 296 26.53 -11.65 18.68
N ASP A 297 25.58 -12.28 17.99
CA ASP A 297 24.70 -13.36 18.49
C ASP A 297 23.68 -12.97 19.57
N ASP A 298 23.63 -11.70 19.97
CA ASP A 298 22.57 -11.21 20.86
C ASP A 298 21.17 -11.40 20.26
N THR A 299 20.24 -11.73 21.16
CA THR A 299 18.81 -11.77 20.91
C THR A 299 18.12 -10.78 21.87
N CYS A 300 16.89 -10.36 21.57
CA CYS A 300 16.13 -9.57 22.56
C CYS A 300 16.04 -10.29 23.90
N PHE A 301 15.84 -11.62 23.89
CA PHE A 301 15.72 -12.41 25.12
C PHE A 301 17.02 -12.44 25.93
N SER A 302 18.19 -12.62 25.29
CA SER A 302 19.47 -12.62 26.00
C SER A 302 19.76 -11.26 26.64
N ILE A 303 19.50 -10.18 25.91
CA ILE A 303 19.67 -8.81 26.41
C ILE A 303 18.70 -8.53 27.56
N GLU A 304 17.41 -8.80 27.38
CA GLU A 304 16.38 -8.55 28.39
C GLU A 304 16.65 -9.33 29.68
N ARG A 305 17.02 -10.61 29.55
CA ARG A 305 17.35 -11.46 30.69
C ARG A 305 18.59 -10.97 31.45
N ALA A 306 19.63 -10.55 30.74
CA ALA A 306 20.85 -10.04 31.36
C ALA A 306 20.65 -8.66 32.01
N ASN A 307 19.69 -7.87 31.51
CA ASN A 307 19.42 -6.50 31.90
C ASN A 307 18.08 -6.33 32.62
N GLY A 308 17.62 -7.36 33.35
CA GLY A 308 16.33 -7.32 34.02
C GLY A 308 16.18 -6.20 35.05
N PHE A 309 17.26 -5.78 35.72
CA PHE A 309 17.25 -4.67 36.67
C PHE A 309 16.99 -3.30 36.01
N PRO A 310 17.79 -2.84 35.01
CA PRO A 310 17.55 -1.56 34.34
C PRO A 310 16.23 -1.53 33.53
N LEU A 311 15.72 -2.70 33.11
CA LEU A 311 14.44 -2.80 32.39
C LEU A 311 13.23 -2.91 33.33
N PHE A 312 13.41 -3.04 34.64
CA PHE A 312 12.30 -3.19 35.58
C PHE A 312 11.69 -1.82 35.92
N ASP A 313 10.44 -1.61 35.51
CA ASP A 313 9.68 -0.43 35.90
C ASP A 313 9.02 -0.65 37.28
N LEU A 314 9.49 0.12 38.27
CA LEU A 314 9.00 0.06 39.65
C LEU A 314 7.53 0.49 39.81
N ARG A 315 7.00 1.33 38.90
CA ARG A 315 5.62 1.84 38.98
C ARG A 315 4.62 0.79 38.53
N VAL A 316 4.86 0.18 37.38
CA VAL A 316 3.97 -0.88 36.84
C VAL A 316 4.35 -2.29 37.29
N LYS A 317 5.47 -2.41 38.02
CA LYS A 317 6.03 -3.68 38.54
C LYS A 317 6.20 -4.72 37.43
N LYS A 318 6.65 -4.27 36.26
CA LYS A 318 6.85 -5.09 35.06
C LYS A 318 8.20 -4.77 34.42
N ILE A 319 8.78 -5.77 33.79
CA ILE A 319 9.93 -5.58 32.90
C ILE A 319 9.41 -4.95 31.61
N ILE A 320 9.94 -3.78 31.26
CA ILE A 320 9.75 -3.17 29.95
C ILE A 320 10.58 -3.98 28.95
N THR A 321 9.97 -4.39 27.85
CA THR A 321 10.69 -5.14 26.82
C THR A 321 11.60 -4.22 26.01
N LEU A 322 12.69 -4.78 25.47
CA LEU A 322 13.63 -4.05 24.62
C LEU A 322 12.94 -3.41 23.41
N ARG A 323 11.90 -4.07 22.88
CA ARG A 323 11.07 -3.60 21.76
C ARG A 323 10.25 -2.37 22.10
N GLN A 324 9.74 -2.26 23.32
CA GLN A 324 9.01 -1.06 23.74
C GLN A 324 9.91 0.18 23.79
N LEU A 325 11.20 -0.01 24.07
CA LEU A 325 12.18 1.07 24.12
C LEU A 325 12.87 1.34 22.78
N ASN A 326 12.77 0.39 21.83
CA ASN A 326 13.38 0.45 20.51
C ASN A 326 12.37 -0.09 19.47
N PRO A 327 11.31 0.68 19.14
CA PRO A 327 10.14 0.20 18.40
C PRO A 327 10.39 -0.18 16.94
N TRP A 328 11.57 0.14 16.41
CA TRP A 328 12.02 -0.35 15.10
C TRP A 328 12.31 -1.86 15.13
N ILE A 329 12.54 -2.44 16.30
CA ILE A 329 12.67 -3.90 16.46
C ILE A 329 11.28 -4.51 16.29
N ASN A 330 11.15 -5.43 15.35
CA ASN A 330 9.88 -6.10 15.10
C ASN A 330 9.47 -7.01 16.27
N ALA A 331 8.20 -7.41 16.30
CA ALA A 331 7.63 -8.19 17.41
C ALA A 331 8.44 -9.47 17.75
N TYR A 332 9.01 -10.11 16.72
CA TYR A 332 9.79 -11.35 16.84
C TYR A 332 11.30 -11.13 17.03
N CYS A 333 11.77 -9.88 17.10
CA CYS A 333 13.17 -9.51 17.23
C CYS A 333 14.09 -10.04 16.11
N THR A 334 13.55 -10.40 14.94
CA THR A 334 14.35 -11.01 13.87
C THR A 334 15.22 -10.01 13.12
N ASN A 335 14.88 -8.72 13.21
CA ASN A 335 15.62 -7.66 12.55
C ASN A 335 16.74 -7.04 13.42
N LEU A 336 16.89 -7.48 14.67
CA LEU A 336 17.85 -6.89 15.62
C LEU A 336 19.29 -6.86 15.08
N GLN A 337 19.77 -8.01 14.58
CA GLN A 337 21.13 -8.12 14.05
C GLN A 337 21.23 -7.64 12.59
N SER A 338 20.23 -7.98 11.76
CA SER A 338 20.29 -7.73 10.32
C SER A 338 20.19 -6.25 9.93
N THR A 339 19.75 -5.39 10.86
CA THR A 339 19.64 -3.94 10.63
C THR A 339 20.72 -3.13 11.34
N ALA A 340 21.64 -3.78 12.07
CA ALA A 340 22.72 -3.11 12.79
C ALA A 340 23.67 -2.33 11.86
N TRP A 341 23.79 -2.73 10.59
CA TRP A 341 24.55 -1.97 9.59
C TRP A 341 23.88 -0.63 9.28
N ALA A 342 22.55 -0.62 9.17
CA ALA A 342 21.74 0.55 8.81
C ALA A 342 21.50 1.50 10.00
N PHE A 343 21.30 0.96 11.20
CA PHE A 343 20.91 1.74 12.38
C PHE A 343 22.02 1.88 13.43
N GLY A 344 23.19 1.28 13.23
CA GLY A 344 24.21 1.16 14.27
C GLY A 344 23.82 0.16 15.35
N ARG A 345 24.53 0.20 16.49
CA ARG A 345 24.49 -0.87 17.51
C ARG A 345 24.03 -0.45 18.90
N VAL A 346 23.67 0.82 19.14
CA VAL A 346 23.31 1.28 20.49
C VAL A 346 21.79 1.22 20.69
N LEU A 347 21.37 0.45 21.68
CA LEU A 347 19.99 0.24 22.08
C LEU A 347 19.69 0.97 23.39
N CYS A 348 18.47 1.44 23.56
CA CYS A 348 18.00 1.96 24.84
C CYS A 348 17.47 0.83 25.72
N LEU A 349 17.87 0.84 27.00
CA LEU A 349 17.33 -0.02 28.07
C LEU A 349 16.49 0.79 29.09
N SER A 350 16.30 2.07 28.84
CA SER A 350 15.34 2.93 29.55
C SER A 350 14.56 3.78 28.55
N HIS A 351 13.49 4.43 29.01
CA HIS A 351 12.82 5.48 28.21
C HIS A 351 13.80 6.62 27.90
N GLN A 352 13.60 7.24 26.74
CA GLN A 352 14.28 8.49 26.38
C GLN A 352 13.85 9.61 27.35
N ALA A 353 14.79 10.45 27.78
CA ALA A 353 14.67 11.46 28.84
C ALA A 353 14.61 10.94 30.30
N GLY A 354 14.74 9.64 30.54
CA GLY A 354 15.02 9.07 31.87
C GLY A 354 13.92 9.18 32.94
N VAL A 355 12.87 9.99 32.77
CA VAL A 355 11.78 10.14 33.74
C VAL A 355 10.45 10.42 33.04
N LEU A 356 9.45 9.53 33.15
CA LEU A 356 8.06 9.97 32.96
C LEU A 356 7.69 10.80 34.20
N THR A 357 7.70 12.13 34.07
CA THR A 357 7.02 13.02 35.01
C THR A 357 5.53 13.03 34.67
N GLU A 358 4.71 12.67 35.65
CA GLU A 358 3.30 12.30 35.53
C GLU A 358 2.34 13.47 35.22
N THR A 359 2.80 14.51 34.54
CA THR A 359 1.94 15.62 34.10
C THR A 359 1.70 15.68 32.60
N ASP A 360 2.48 14.94 31.81
CA ASP A 360 2.29 14.94 30.36
C ASP A 360 1.41 13.77 29.95
N VAL A 361 0.28 14.13 29.34
CA VAL A 361 -0.59 13.19 28.64
C VAL A 361 0.29 12.54 27.57
N VAL A 362 0.54 11.24 27.69
CA VAL A 362 1.13 10.47 26.59
C VAL A 362 0.20 10.67 25.40
N ALA A 363 0.65 11.41 24.39
CA ALA A 363 -0.02 11.42 23.10
C ALA A 363 0.12 10.01 22.54
N THR A 364 -0.85 9.14 22.86
CA THR A 364 -1.11 7.99 22.00
C THR A 364 -1.52 8.60 20.66
N SER A 365 -0.68 8.46 19.63
CA SER A 365 -1.18 8.64 18.28
C SER A 365 -2.30 7.63 18.10
N HIS A 366 -3.53 8.11 18.24
CA HIS A 366 -4.73 7.35 18.00
C HIS A 366 -4.80 7.13 16.48
N ASN A 367 -4.43 5.93 16.01
CA ASN A 367 -4.83 5.49 14.69
C ASN A 367 -6.36 5.26 14.73
N PRO A 368 -7.17 5.99 13.96
CA PRO A 368 -8.63 5.85 13.97
C PRO A 368 -9.12 4.48 13.46
N TRP A 369 -8.24 3.66 12.85
CA TRP A 369 -8.58 2.35 12.30
C TRP A 369 -8.04 1.21 13.15
N GLY A 370 -8.51 1.13 14.40
CA GLY A 370 -8.34 -0.05 15.23
C GLY A 370 -8.75 -1.33 14.49
N THR A 371 -7.77 -2.13 14.07
CA THR A 371 -7.67 -3.59 14.13
C THR A 371 -6.41 -4.01 13.37
N GLU A 372 -5.26 -4.03 14.06
CA GLU A 372 -4.19 -4.92 13.63
C GLU A 372 -4.73 -6.35 13.74
N SER A 373 -4.99 -6.98 12.60
CA SER A 373 -5.23 -8.42 12.53
C SER A 373 -3.91 -9.10 12.82
N ASP A 374 -3.81 -9.84 13.93
CA ASP A 374 -2.63 -10.61 14.34
C ASP A 374 -2.45 -11.93 13.56
N GLY A 375 -3.29 -12.15 12.54
CA GLY A 375 -3.31 -13.34 11.70
C GLY A 375 -4.14 -14.50 12.27
N TYR A 376 -4.74 -14.36 13.45
CA TYR A 376 -5.54 -15.40 14.08
C TYR A 376 -7.05 -15.20 13.88
N GLY A 377 -7.75 -16.32 13.87
CA GLY A 377 -9.20 -16.38 13.79
C GLY A 377 -9.89 -16.18 15.14
N LYS A 378 -11.05 -15.53 15.12
CA LYS A 378 -11.84 -15.30 16.35
C LYS A 378 -12.80 -16.46 16.70
N TRP A 379 -13.30 -17.19 15.70
CA TRP A 379 -14.22 -18.32 15.91
C TRP A 379 -14.14 -19.30 14.73
N MET A 380 -14.47 -20.58 14.99
CA MET A 380 -14.38 -21.65 14.01
C MET A 380 -15.44 -21.50 12.92
N VAL A 381 -15.04 -21.74 11.66
CA VAL A 381 -15.93 -21.78 10.50
C VAL A 381 -15.55 -22.98 9.65
N ASP A 382 -16.52 -23.81 9.30
CA ASP A 382 -16.28 -24.95 8.42
C ASP A 382 -15.92 -24.48 6.99
N PRO A 383 -15.03 -25.20 6.28
CA PRO A 383 -14.77 -24.90 4.87
C PRO A 383 -16.01 -25.20 4.01
N SER A 384 -16.03 -24.66 2.78
CA SER A 384 -17.11 -24.98 1.83
C SER A 384 -17.22 -26.50 1.63
N ARG A 385 -18.44 -27.03 1.49
CA ARG A 385 -18.69 -28.48 1.37
C ARG A 385 -18.01 -29.12 0.17
N ASP A 386 -17.77 -28.35 -0.89
CA ASP A 386 -17.12 -28.80 -2.11
C ASP A 386 -15.61 -28.46 -2.15
N ALA A 387 -15.07 -27.92 -1.05
CA ALA A 387 -13.66 -27.55 -0.96
C ALA A 387 -12.76 -28.78 -0.83
N THR A 388 -11.72 -28.85 -1.66
CA THR A 388 -10.64 -29.84 -1.52
C THR A 388 -9.57 -29.28 -0.61
N LEU A 389 -9.51 -29.75 0.64
CA LEU A 389 -8.55 -29.24 1.63
C LEU A 389 -7.12 -29.68 1.36
N ALA A 390 -6.17 -28.79 1.64
CA ALA A 390 -4.75 -29.09 1.58
C ALA A 390 -4.38 -30.15 2.61
N GLU A 391 -3.44 -31.03 2.26
CA GLU A 391 -2.99 -32.07 3.17
C GLU A 391 -2.38 -31.45 4.45
N GLY A 392 -2.83 -31.91 5.61
CA GLY A 392 -2.37 -31.43 6.90
C GLY A 392 -2.86 -30.02 7.30
N THR A 393 -3.65 -29.31 6.48
CA THR A 393 -4.19 -27.99 6.88
C THR A 393 -5.03 -28.13 8.15
N THR A 394 -4.85 -27.20 9.10
CA THR A 394 -5.68 -27.20 10.31
C THR A 394 -7.15 -26.98 9.98
N LYS A 395 -8.03 -27.69 10.69
CA LYS A 395 -9.48 -27.54 10.63
C LYS A 395 -10.01 -26.53 11.64
N GLU A 396 -9.19 -26.15 12.62
CA GLU A 396 -9.50 -25.09 13.57
C GLU A 396 -9.21 -23.72 12.94
N CYS A 397 -10.02 -23.36 11.95
CA CYS A 397 -9.80 -22.19 11.12
C CYS A 397 -11.03 -21.29 11.05
N TRP A 398 -10.80 -19.98 10.97
CA TRP A 398 -11.85 -18.97 10.79
C TRP A 398 -12.02 -18.57 9.32
N LYS A 399 -10.94 -18.55 8.54
CA LYS A 399 -10.93 -18.14 7.13
C LYS A 399 -10.20 -19.14 6.26
N TRP A 400 -10.81 -19.47 5.13
CA TRP A 400 -10.31 -20.45 4.17
C TRP A 400 -10.01 -19.78 2.84
N HIS A 401 -8.94 -20.20 2.17
CA HIS A 401 -8.56 -19.68 0.87
C HIS A 401 -8.24 -20.81 -0.11
N THR A 402 -8.95 -20.85 -1.23
CA THR A 402 -8.67 -21.80 -2.32
C THR A 402 -7.66 -21.17 -3.27
N ALA A 403 -6.50 -21.80 -3.42
CA ALA A 403 -5.43 -21.28 -4.26
C ALA A 403 -5.85 -21.23 -5.73
N LEU A 404 -5.58 -20.11 -6.38
CA LEU A 404 -5.79 -19.95 -7.82
C LEU A 404 -4.53 -20.31 -8.61
N GLU A 405 -4.69 -20.62 -9.91
CA GLU A 405 -3.55 -20.88 -10.79
C GLU A 405 -2.65 -19.64 -10.89
N GLY A 406 -1.34 -19.83 -10.63
CA GLY A 406 -0.35 -18.76 -10.63
C GLY A 406 -0.36 -17.84 -9.39
N GLU A 407 -1.19 -18.11 -8.38
CA GLU A 407 -1.23 -17.35 -7.13
C GLU A 407 -0.03 -17.69 -6.22
N SER A 408 0.54 -16.69 -5.56
CA SER A 408 1.67 -16.85 -4.65
C SER A 408 1.27 -16.86 -3.18
N CYS A 409 2.06 -17.53 -2.33
CA CYS A 409 1.81 -17.54 -0.88
C CYS A 409 1.85 -16.13 -0.28
N ALA A 410 2.71 -15.25 -0.81
CA ALA A 410 2.80 -13.86 -0.37
C ALA A 410 1.49 -13.10 -0.63
N GLN A 411 0.86 -13.29 -1.79
CA GLN A 411 -0.43 -12.67 -2.10
C GLN A 411 -1.54 -13.15 -1.17
N ILE A 412 -1.56 -14.44 -0.83
CA ILE A 412 -2.53 -15.02 0.10
C ILE A 412 -2.31 -14.47 1.52
N CYS A 413 -1.06 -14.40 1.99
CA CYS A 413 -0.70 -13.86 3.30
C CYS A 413 -1.10 -12.38 3.46
N LEU A 414 -0.78 -11.55 2.44
CA LEU A 414 -1.12 -10.13 2.42
C LEU A 414 -2.64 -9.92 2.39
N ARG A 415 -3.36 -10.67 1.55
CA ARG A 415 -4.83 -10.58 1.44
C ARG A 415 -5.53 -10.88 2.77
N HIS A 416 -5.08 -11.93 3.45
CA HIS A 416 -5.72 -12.39 4.68
C HIS A 416 -5.10 -11.82 5.95
N LYS A 417 -4.10 -10.93 5.81
CA LYS A 417 -3.39 -10.29 6.94
C LYS A 417 -2.88 -11.33 7.94
N ILE A 418 -2.26 -12.39 7.42
CA ILE A 418 -1.63 -13.49 8.17
C ILE A 418 -0.13 -13.51 7.85
N THR A 419 0.71 -13.77 8.86
CA THR A 419 2.16 -13.88 8.64
C THR A 419 2.48 -15.15 7.87
N SER A 420 3.52 -15.11 7.04
CA SER A 420 3.96 -16.29 6.27
C SER A 420 4.32 -17.47 7.18
N THR A 421 4.86 -17.21 8.37
CA THR A 421 5.18 -18.24 9.37
C THR A 421 3.93 -18.90 9.94
N LEU A 422 2.90 -18.12 10.28
CA LEU A 422 1.63 -18.65 10.78
C LEU A 422 0.86 -19.39 9.68
N PHE A 423 0.88 -18.86 8.46
CA PHE A 423 0.26 -19.50 7.29
C PHE A 423 0.93 -20.84 6.95
N LEU A 424 2.26 -20.90 6.92
CA LEU A 424 3.00 -22.16 6.70
C LEU A 424 2.77 -23.17 7.82
N ALA A 425 2.72 -22.72 9.09
CA ALA A 425 2.45 -23.60 10.21
C ALA A 425 1.04 -24.21 10.11
N ALA A 426 0.02 -23.39 9.83
CA ALA A 426 -1.35 -23.84 9.68
C ALA A 426 -1.58 -24.75 8.45
N ASN A 427 -0.63 -24.77 7.51
CA ASN A 427 -0.70 -25.51 6.25
C ASN A 427 0.60 -26.29 5.96
N PRO A 428 0.87 -27.39 6.69
CA PRO A 428 2.16 -28.10 6.64
C PRO A 428 2.52 -28.75 5.29
N SER A 429 1.58 -28.87 4.36
CA SER A 429 1.85 -29.35 3.00
C SER A 429 2.61 -28.33 2.13
N LEU A 430 2.72 -27.07 2.58
CA LEU A 430 3.47 -26.03 1.89
C LEU A 430 4.95 -26.07 2.29
N ASP A 431 5.85 -26.09 1.31
CA ASP A 431 7.30 -26.05 1.56
C ASP A 431 7.69 -24.68 2.15
N PRO A 432 8.27 -24.64 3.37
CA PRO A 432 8.73 -23.39 3.96
C PRO A 432 9.84 -22.68 3.14
N ALA A 433 10.63 -23.42 2.37
CA ALA A 433 11.70 -22.88 1.52
C ALA A 433 11.18 -22.40 0.15
N ASN A 434 10.06 -22.95 -0.34
CA ASN A 434 9.49 -22.59 -1.64
C ASN A 434 7.95 -22.68 -1.68
N CYS A 435 7.31 -21.95 -0.75
CA CYS A 435 5.86 -22.03 -0.51
C CYS A 435 5.02 -21.88 -1.78
N THR A 436 5.35 -20.91 -2.62
CA THR A 436 4.59 -20.64 -3.85
C THR A 436 4.65 -21.81 -4.84
N ALA A 437 5.77 -22.52 -4.93
CA ALA A 437 5.89 -23.70 -5.79
C ALA A 437 5.13 -24.91 -5.24
N SER A 438 4.82 -24.93 -3.94
CA SER A 438 4.04 -25.97 -3.27
C SER A 438 2.54 -25.68 -3.19
N LEU A 439 2.10 -24.49 -3.63
CA LEU A 439 0.68 -24.18 -3.77
C LEU A 439 0.09 -25.00 -4.93
N THR A 440 -0.98 -25.74 -4.64
CA THR A 440 -1.72 -26.48 -5.66
C THR A 440 -2.99 -25.71 -6.02
N PRO A 441 -3.17 -25.26 -7.27
CA PRO A 441 -4.39 -24.61 -7.71
C PRO A 441 -5.63 -25.48 -7.47
N GLY A 442 -6.72 -24.88 -6.98
CA GLY A 442 -7.96 -25.57 -6.62
C GLY A 442 -7.99 -26.20 -5.23
N VAL A 443 -6.88 -26.17 -4.49
CA VAL A 443 -6.78 -26.68 -3.11
C VAL A 443 -6.97 -25.56 -2.08
N THR A 444 -7.66 -25.86 -0.98
CA THR A 444 -8.04 -24.90 0.07
C THR A 444 -7.16 -24.99 1.31
N TYR A 445 -6.65 -23.83 1.74
CA TYR A 445 -5.71 -23.64 2.84
C TYR A 445 -6.32 -22.78 3.94
N CYS A 446 -5.95 -23.01 5.20
CA CYS A 446 -6.35 -22.17 6.32
C CYS A 446 -5.57 -20.85 6.33
N THR A 447 -6.26 -19.72 6.39
CA THR A 447 -5.64 -18.36 6.34
C THR A 447 -5.89 -17.52 7.58
N ALA A 448 -6.65 -18.04 8.55
CA ALA A 448 -6.78 -17.46 9.88
C ALA A 448 -7.05 -18.57 10.91
N PRO A 449 -6.02 -19.30 11.36
CA PRO A 449 -6.19 -20.38 12.31
C PRO A 449 -6.58 -19.83 13.69
N LEU A 450 -7.31 -20.58 14.50
CA LEU A 450 -7.70 -20.16 15.85
C LEU A 450 -6.53 -20.18 16.82
N HIS A 451 -6.54 -19.35 17.86
CA HIS A 451 -5.54 -19.47 18.91
C HIS A 451 -5.58 -20.87 19.53
N GLY A 452 -4.43 -21.54 19.53
CA GLY A 452 -4.30 -22.88 20.07
C GLY A 452 -4.66 -24.02 19.12
N TRP A 453 -4.85 -23.73 17.83
CA TRP A 453 -5.09 -24.74 16.78
C TRP A 453 -4.07 -25.88 16.72
N ASN A 454 -2.87 -25.67 17.28
CA ASN A 454 -1.77 -26.64 17.32
C ASN A 454 -1.61 -27.35 18.67
N TYR A 455 -2.52 -27.15 19.63
CA TYR A 455 -2.51 -27.90 20.88
C TYR A 455 -3.12 -29.29 20.67
N THR A 456 -2.30 -30.33 20.67
CA THR A 456 -2.79 -31.70 20.78
C THR A 456 -3.11 -32.01 22.23
N ALA A 457 -4.38 -32.29 22.56
CA ALA A 457 -4.69 -33.00 23.79
C ALA A 457 -4.16 -34.43 23.64
N GLU A 458 -3.22 -34.84 24.50
CA GLU A 458 -2.84 -36.25 24.61
C GLU A 458 -4.09 -37.05 25.03
N GLY A 459 -4.51 -37.98 24.16
CA GLY A 459 -5.61 -38.90 24.37
C GLY A 459 -5.28 -40.26 23.79
#